data_AF-A0A2E7VM87-F1
#
_entry.id   AF-A0A2E7VM87-F1
#
_cell.length_a   1.000
_cell.length_b   1.000
_cell.length_c   1.000
_cell.angle_alpha   90.00
_cell.angle_beta   90.00
_cell.angle_gamma   90.00
#
_symmetry.space_group_name_H-M   'P 1'
#
loop_
_entity.id
_entity.type
_entity.pdbx_description
1 polymer ?
#
loop_
_entity_poly.entity_id
_entity_poly.type
_entity_poly.pdbx_seq_one_letter_code
_entity_poly.pdbx_strand_id
1 'polypeptide(L)'
;MTELPMTPGPPDSPPPPSVVVLGRFQPFHRGHAHMLEFADSWRLKNMPNASLVVAIGSSNRPENLRNPWTHSERSEMIYRWLESSSIRDTPIIVTIPDIDDPPNWVSHAELYHGRSGVFLSSDASSLKLYEDSGWNTIQIPMEDRERFEGWRVRETARMMSTIDDPEAVREVLTPTIPESVLMLMIDNQYLRRLAFMGEGGEPVG
;
A
#
# COMPACT_ATOMS: atom_id res chain seq x y z
N MET A 1 6.94 -8.52 -24.72
CA MET A 1 6.49 -8.19 -23.36
C MET A 1 6.53 -9.48 -22.58
N THR A 2 7.32 -9.56 -21.52
CA THR A 2 7.28 -10.69 -20.59
C THR A 2 5.95 -10.62 -19.85
N GLU A 3 5.15 -11.70 -19.90
CA GLU A 3 3.93 -11.79 -19.11
C GLU A 3 4.27 -11.67 -17.62
N LEU A 4 3.48 -10.89 -16.88
CA LEU A 4 3.66 -10.78 -15.44
C LEU A 4 3.20 -12.08 -14.77
N PRO A 5 3.94 -12.60 -13.78
CA PRO A 5 3.50 -13.78 -13.06
C PRO A 5 2.20 -13.48 -12.31
N MET A 6 1.18 -14.34 -12.44
CA MET A 6 -0.08 -14.21 -11.71
C MET A 6 0.03 -14.78 -10.30
N THR A 7 1.01 -14.28 -9.54
CA THR A 7 1.32 -14.74 -8.20
C THR A 7 1.33 -13.58 -7.20
N PRO A 8 0.75 -13.76 -6.00
CA PRO A 8 0.01 -14.95 -5.56
C PRO A 8 -1.40 -15.04 -6.19
N GLY A 9 -1.95 -16.26 -6.20
CA GLY A 9 -3.34 -16.50 -6.58
C GLY A 9 -4.34 -15.97 -5.55
N PRO A 10 -5.64 -15.93 -5.88
CA PRO A 10 -6.68 -15.55 -4.93
C PRO A 10 -6.74 -16.54 -3.74
N PRO A 11 -7.24 -16.12 -2.56
CA PRO A 11 -7.46 -17.01 -1.44
C PRO A 11 -8.48 -18.11 -1.78
N ASP A 12 -8.35 -19.30 -1.16
CA ASP A 12 -9.24 -20.44 -1.40
C ASP A 12 -10.72 -20.13 -1.10
N SER A 13 -10.96 -19.21 -0.18
CA SER A 13 -12.29 -18.69 0.14
C SER A 13 -12.28 -17.17 0.05
N PRO A 14 -13.25 -16.55 -0.65
CA PRO A 14 -13.33 -15.11 -0.72
C PRO A 14 -13.57 -14.52 0.67
N PRO A 15 -12.97 -13.36 1.01
CA PRO A 15 -13.25 -12.67 2.26
C PRO A 15 -14.75 -12.41 2.47
N PRO A 16 -15.22 -12.39 3.72
CA PRO A 16 -16.61 -12.03 4.05
C PRO A 16 -16.93 -10.57 3.64
N PRO A 17 -18.19 -10.13 3.73
CA PRO A 17 -18.53 -8.73 3.50
C PRO A 17 -17.59 -7.77 4.23
N SER A 18 -16.97 -6.85 3.48
CA SER A 18 -15.82 -6.09 3.98
C SER A 18 -15.86 -4.60 3.63
N VAL A 19 -15.11 -3.83 4.40
CA VAL A 19 -14.67 -2.50 3.99
C VAL A 19 -13.30 -2.67 3.36
N VAL A 20 -13.17 -2.31 2.08
CA VAL A 20 -11.94 -2.55 1.30
C VAL A 20 -11.19 -1.24 1.11
N VAL A 21 -9.90 -1.26 1.44
CA VAL A 21 -8.95 -0.21 1.10
C VAL A 21 -7.86 -0.80 0.22
N LEU A 22 -7.60 -0.15 -0.92
CA LEU A 22 -6.61 -0.60 -1.89
C LEU A 22 -5.47 0.41 -1.98
N GLY A 23 -4.23 -0.10 -2.01
CA GLY A 23 -3.06 0.72 -2.25
C GLY A 23 -1.89 -0.09 -2.78
N ARG A 24 -0.89 0.60 -3.34
CA ARG A 24 0.39 -0.02 -3.68
C ARG A 24 1.31 -0.12 -2.47
N PHE A 25 1.18 0.77 -1.49
CA PHE A 25 2.00 0.80 -0.27
C PHE A 25 3.52 0.77 -0.53
N GLN A 26 4.01 1.65 -1.41
CA GLN A 26 5.43 1.72 -1.83
C GLN A 26 6.11 3.02 -1.32
N PRO A 27 6.49 3.16 -0.04
CA PRO A 27 6.28 2.21 1.07
C PRO A 27 4.94 2.46 1.77
N PHE A 28 4.66 1.72 2.86
CA PHE A 28 3.66 2.15 3.83
C PHE A 28 4.12 3.48 4.49
N HIS A 29 3.21 4.45 4.63
CA HIS A 29 3.52 5.81 5.09
C HIS A 29 2.34 6.40 5.85
N ARG A 30 2.49 7.59 6.46
CA ARG A 30 1.47 8.19 7.33
C ARG A 30 0.13 8.44 6.63
N GLY A 31 0.14 8.84 5.36
CA GLY A 31 -1.11 8.90 4.58
C GLY A 31 -1.85 7.57 4.46
N HIS A 32 -1.14 6.43 4.40
CA HIS A 32 -1.77 5.11 4.44
C HIS A 32 -2.30 4.77 5.84
N ALA A 33 -1.56 5.12 6.90
CA ALA A 33 -2.03 4.95 8.27
C ALA A 33 -3.35 5.69 8.50
N HIS A 34 -3.42 6.97 8.12
CA HIS A 34 -4.65 7.76 8.18
C HIS A 34 -5.80 7.10 7.41
N MET A 35 -5.52 6.65 6.18
CA MET A 35 -6.51 5.99 5.33
C MET A 35 -7.10 4.75 6.00
N LEU A 36 -6.26 3.92 6.64
CA LEU A 36 -6.70 2.70 7.33
C LEU A 36 -7.43 3.00 8.64
N GLU A 37 -6.98 3.98 9.42
CA GLU A 37 -7.66 4.40 10.66
C GLU A 37 -9.05 5.02 10.37
N PHE A 38 -9.15 5.81 9.31
CA PHE A 38 -10.43 6.32 8.83
C PHE A 38 -11.35 5.19 8.41
N ALA A 39 -10.85 4.24 7.60
CA ALA A 39 -11.62 3.12 7.13
C ALA A 39 -12.11 2.22 8.27
N ASP A 40 -11.27 1.95 9.27
CA ASP A 40 -11.67 1.20 10.46
C ASP A 40 -12.73 1.93 11.28
N SER A 41 -12.55 3.24 11.49
CA SER A 41 -13.53 4.07 12.20
C SER A 41 -14.88 4.10 11.48
N TRP A 42 -14.87 4.23 10.16
CA TRP A 42 -16.07 4.19 9.33
C TRP A 42 -16.73 2.81 9.39
N ARG A 43 -15.94 1.74 9.28
CA ARG A 43 -16.39 0.34 9.38
C ARG A 43 -17.09 0.09 10.70
N LEU A 44 -16.45 0.42 11.83
CA LEU A 44 -17.03 0.23 13.16
C LEU A 44 -18.36 0.98 13.35
N LYS A 45 -18.50 2.16 12.74
CA LYS A 45 -19.72 2.97 12.83
C LYS A 45 -20.86 2.45 11.96
N ASN A 46 -20.57 2.01 10.73
CA ASN A 46 -21.60 1.74 9.71
C ASN A 46 -21.78 0.25 9.42
N MET A 47 -20.74 -0.56 9.62
CA MET A 47 -20.70 -1.99 9.33
C MET A 47 -19.88 -2.75 10.39
N PRO A 48 -20.29 -2.73 11.68
CA PRO A 48 -19.48 -3.25 12.80
C PRO A 48 -19.14 -4.75 12.70
N ASN A 49 -19.94 -5.52 11.95
CA ASN A 49 -19.71 -6.95 11.74
C ASN A 49 -18.88 -7.25 10.47
N ALA A 50 -18.54 -6.23 9.68
CA ALA A 50 -17.72 -6.39 8.49
C ALA A 50 -16.23 -6.40 8.87
N SER A 51 -15.41 -7.13 8.11
CA SER A 51 -13.96 -7.08 8.24
C SER A 51 -13.38 -5.86 7.52
N LEU A 52 -12.25 -5.35 7.99
CA LEU A 52 -11.42 -4.44 7.20
C LEU A 52 -10.49 -5.28 6.32
N VAL A 53 -10.53 -5.05 5.00
CA VAL A 53 -9.62 -5.69 4.04
C VAL A 53 -8.63 -4.64 3.51
N VAL A 54 -7.35 -4.92 3.66
CA VAL A 54 -6.25 -4.11 3.09
C VAL A 54 -5.69 -4.83 1.88
N ALA A 55 -6.02 -4.31 0.70
CA ALA A 55 -5.62 -4.88 -0.58
C ALA A 55 -4.34 -4.21 -1.10
N ILE A 56 -3.25 -4.98 -1.18
CA ILE A 56 -1.96 -4.56 -1.72
C ILE A 56 -1.94 -4.85 -3.22
N GLY A 57 -2.15 -3.81 -4.04
CA GLY A 57 -2.11 -3.91 -5.50
C GLY A 57 -0.68 -4.02 -6.07
N SER A 58 -0.58 -4.31 -7.37
CA SER A 58 0.70 -4.48 -8.06
C SER A 58 1.62 -5.50 -7.38
N SER A 59 1.08 -6.64 -6.93
CA SER A 59 1.87 -7.65 -6.22
C SER A 59 2.90 -8.37 -7.11
N ASN A 60 2.63 -8.44 -8.42
CA ASN A 60 3.44 -9.10 -9.43
C ASN A 60 4.40 -8.18 -10.19
N ARG A 61 4.49 -6.90 -9.82
CA ARG A 61 5.41 -5.97 -10.51
C ARG A 61 6.85 -6.25 -10.08
N PRO A 62 7.79 -6.31 -11.05
CA PRO A 62 9.21 -6.45 -10.72
C PRO A 62 9.71 -5.21 -9.98
N GLU A 63 10.79 -5.39 -9.23
CA GLU A 63 11.42 -4.31 -8.48
C GLU A 63 11.97 -3.22 -9.41
N ASN A 64 11.68 -1.95 -9.07
CA ASN A 64 12.19 -0.74 -9.73
C ASN A 64 11.93 0.47 -8.82
N LEU A 65 12.39 1.67 -9.19
CA LEU A 65 12.14 2.89 -8.39
C LEU A 65 10.66 3.18 -8.12
N ARG A 66 9.75 2.71 -8.97
CA ARG A 66 8.31 2.85 -8.73
C ARG A 66 7.82 1.79 -7.74
N ASN A 67 8.35 0.57 -7.79
CA ASN A 67 7.99 -0.61 -6.97
C ASN A 67 9.22 -1.21 -6.26
N PRO A 68 9.89 -0.49 -5.36
CA PRO A 68 11.17 -0.97 -4.81
C PRO A 68 11.01 -2.13 -3.82
N TRP A 69 9.81 -2.31 -3.23
CA TRP A 69 9.54 -3.37 -2.26
C TRP A 69 8.55 -4.41 -2.80
N THR A 70 8.80 -5.67 -2.48
CA THR A 70 7.94 -6.80 -2.84
C THR A 70 6.59 -6.71 -2.13
N HIS A 71 5.59 -7.49 -2.55
CA HIS A 71 4.32 -7.54 -1.81
C HIS A 71 4.49 -8.06 -0.38
N SER A 72 5.42 -8.99 -0.14
CA SER A 72 5.70 -9.55 1.19
C SER A 72 6.28 -8.50 2.13
N GLU A 73 7.27 -7.71 1.67
CA GLU A 73 7.86 -6.61 2.45
C GLU A 73 6.81 -5.53 2.78
N ARG A 74 5.92 -5.22 1.83
CA ARG A 74 4.82 -4.27 2.05
C ARG A 74 3.79 -4.78 3.05
N SER A 75 3.46 -6.08 3.00
CA SER A 75 2.61 -6.70 4.02
C SER A 75 3.26 -6.60 5.40
N GLU A 76 4.57 -6.87 5.50
CA GLU A 76 5.32 -6.76 6.76
C GLU A 76 5.30 -5.33 7.32
N MET A 77 5.47 -4.32 6.48
CA MET A 77 5.33 -2.91 6.88
C MET A 77 3.94 -2.63 7.48
N ILE A 78 2.88 -3.13 6.87
CA ILE A 78 1.51 -2.94 7.38
C ILE A 78 1.33 -3.69 8.70
N TYR A 79 1.78 -4.95 8.80
CA TYR A 79 1.71 -5.72 10.05
C TYR A 79 2.45 -5.03 11.19
N ARG A 80 3.66 -4.51 10.94
CA ARG A 80 4.43 -3.75 11.95
C ARG A 80 3.75 -2.48 12.39
N TRP A 81 3.12 -1.76 11.46
CA TRP A 81 2.33 -0.60 11.84
C TRP A 81 1.15 -1.00 12.74
N LEU A 82 0.42 -2.07 12.37
CA LEU A 82 -0.76 -2.55 13.08
C LEU A 82 -0.48 -2.91 14.55
N GLU A 83 0.70 -3.46 14.87
CA GLU A 83 1.14 -3.76 16.25
C GLU A 83 1.09 -2.54 17.19
N SER A 84 1.22 -1.35 16.62
CA SER A 84 1.23 -0.06 17.34
C SER A 84 0.03 0.84 17.03
N SER A 85 -0.89 0.38 16.18
CA SER A 85 -2.02 1.17 15.71
C SER A 85 -3.19 1.16 16.69
N SER A 86 -4.18 2.04 16.45
CA SER A 86 -5.44 2.04 17.20
C SER A 86 -6.45 0.98 16.74
N ILE A 87 -6.18 0.30 15.62
CA ILE A 87 -7.05 -0.72 15.02
C ILE A 87 -6.99 -1.98 15.88
N ARG A 88 -8.14 -2.37 16.45
CA ARG A 88 -8.23 -3.52 17.37
C ARG A 88 -8.47 -4.85 16.67
N ASP A 89 -9.33 -4.85 15.65
CA ASP A 89 -9.61 -6.05 14.86
C ASP A 89 -8.52 -6.20 13.80
N THR A 90 -7.81 -7.34 13.78
CA THR A 90 -6.76 -7.58 12.79
C THR A 90 -7.34 -7.52 11.37
N PRO A 91 -6.90 -6.57 10.52
CA PRO A 91 -7.35 -6.50 9.14
C PRO A 91 -6.93 -7.74 8.35
N ILE A 92 -7.74 -8.11 7.37
CA ILE A 92 -7.40 -9.14 6.39
C ILE A 92 -6.52 -8.48 5.33
N ILE A 93 -5.26 -8.89 5.23
CA ILE A 93 -4.35 -8.40 4.20
C ILE A 93 -4.38 -9.36 3.01
N VAL A 94 -4.67 -8.83 1.82
CA VAL A 94 -4.63 -9.57 0.56
C VAL A 94 -3.72 -8.87 -0.43
N THR A 95 -3.11 -9.60 -1.36
CA THR A 95 -2.21 -9.04 -2.37
C THR A 95 -2.74 -9.36 -3.75
N ILE A 96 -2.87 -8.34 -4.61
CA ILE A 96 -3.57 -8.44 -5.89
C ILE A 96 -2.56 -8.20 -7.02
N PRO A 97 -2.31 -9.20 -7.89
CA PRO A 97 -1.46 -9.02 -9.06
C PRO A 97 -2.20 -8.17 -10.11
N ASP A 98 -1.45 -7.34 -10.84
CA ASP A 98 -1.99 -6.57 -11.96
C ASP A 98 -2.24 -7.50 -13.17
N ILE A 99 -3.35 -7.29 -13.87
CA ILE A 99 -3.72 -8.03 -15.10
C ILE A 99 -3.54 -7.21 -16.39
N ASP A 100 -3.09 -5.96 -16.29
CA ASP A 100 -2.95 -5.01 -17.40
C ASP A 100 -4.22 -4.86 -18.28
N ASP A 101 -5.39 -5.10 -17.69
CA ASP A 101 -6.71 -5.03 -18.31
C ASP A 101 -7.66 -4.18 -17.44
N PRO A 102 -7.65 -2.84 -17.61
CA PRO A 102 -8.40 -1.93 -16.75
C PRO A 102 -9.92 -2.22 -16.68
N PRO A 103 -10.62 -2.53 -17.79
CA PRO A 103 -12.05 -2.89 -17.74
C PRO A 103 -12.38 -4.08 -16.83
N ASN A 104 -11.48 -5.07 -16.72
CA ASN A 104 -11.72 -6.28 -15.93
C ASN A 104 -11.03 -6.24 -14.55
N TRP A 105 -10.38 -5.13 -14.21
CA TRP A 105 -9.54 -5.03 -13.01
C TRP A 105 -10.35 -5.23 -11.71
N VAL A 106 -11.55 -4.66 -11.58
CA VAL A 106 -12.37 -4.81 -10.37
C VAL A 106 -12.87 -6.24 -10.21
N SER A 107 -13.42 -6.84 -11.28
CA SER A 107 -13.85 -8.25 -11.25
C SER A 107 -12.72 -9.21 -10.91
N HIS A 108 -11.49 -8.88 -11.31
CA HIS A 108 -10.29 -9.61 -10.89
C HIS A 108 -9.96 -9.35 -9.41
N ALA A 109 -9.95 -8.10 -8.96
CA ALA A 109 -9.65 -7.74 -7.57
C ALA A 109 -10.65 -8.35 -6.57
N GLU A 110 -11.91 -8.49 -6.96
CA GLU A 110 -12.97 -9.17 -6.20
C GLU A 110 -12.67 -10.63 -5.86
N LEU A 111 -11.86 -11.31 -6.69
CA LEU A 111 -11.41 -12.67 -6.39
C LEU A 111 -10.51 -12.71 -5.15
N TYR A 112 -9.90 -11.58 -4.79
CA TYR A 112 -8.97 -11.44 -3.67
C TYR A 112 -9.61 -10.80 -2.46
N HIS A 113 -10.22 -9.62 -2.61
CA HIS A 113 -10.78 -8.87 -1.49
C HIS A 113 -12.25 -9.19 -1.18
N GLY A 114 -12.88 -10.05 -1.99
CA GLY A 114 -14.28 -10.43 -1.87
C GLY A 114 -15.21 -9.56 -2.72
N ARG A 115 -16.41 -10.07 -3.01
CA ARG A 115 -17.41 -9.46 -3.93
C ARG A 115 -18.44 -8.56 -3.26
N SER A 116 -18.49 -8.53 -1.93
CA SER A 116 -19.51 -7.82 -1.18
C SER A 116 -18.84 -6.86 -0.21
N GLY A 117 -19.19 -5.58 -0.25
CA GLY A 117 -18.58 -4.61 0.64
C GLY A 117 -18.78 -3.17 0.23
N VAL A 118 -17.93 -2.32 0.81
CA VAL A 118 -17.82 -0.89 0.49
C VAL A 118 -16.35 -0.58 0.22
N PHE A 119 -16.08 0.09 -0.89
CA PHE A 119 -14.73 0.49 -1.28
C PHE A 119 -14.43 1.90 -0.79
N LEU A 120 -13.35 2.04 -0.03
CA LEU A 120 -12.91 3.31 0.53
C LEU A 120 -11.58 3.71 -0.10
N SER A 121 -11.51 4.95 -0.60
CA SER A 121 -10.29 5.48 -1.21
C SER A 121 -10.29 7.00 -1.18
N SER A 122 -9.10 7.59 -1.23
CA SER A 122 -8.90 9.02 -1.48
C SER A 122 -8.61 9.33 -2.95
N ASP A 123 -8.46 8.31 -3.79
CA ASP A 123 -8.21 8.45 -5.22
C ASP A 123 -9.52 8.42 -6.02
N ALA A 124 -9.84 9.55 -6.66
CA ALA A 124 -11.07 9.70 -7.43
C ALA A 124 -11.18 8.73 -8.61
N SER A 125 -10.06 8.37 -9.23
CA SER A 125 -10.07 7.43 -10.36
C SER A 125 -10.42 6.01 -9.92
N SER A 126 -9.90 5.59 -8.76
CA SER A 126 -10.21 4.29 -8.15
C SER A 126 -11.66 4.24 -7.66
N LEU A 127 -12.15 5.31 -7.01
CA LEU A 127 -13.56 5.41 -6.62
C LEU A 127 -14.47 5.24 -7.84
N LYS A 128 -14.20 5.99 -8.92
CA LYS A 128 -14.98 5.91 -10.15
C LYS A 128 -14.96 4.51 -10.76
N LEU A 129 -13.79 3.86 -10.81
CA LEU A 129 -13.63 2.51 -11.34
C LEU A 129 -14.47 1.48 -10.56
N TYR A 130 -14.50 1.58 -9.22
CA TYR A 130 -15.32 0.71 -8.37
C TYR A 130 -16.82 1.03 -8.50
N GLU A 131 -17.21 2.31 -8.57
CA GLU A 131 -18.60 2.72 -8.82
C GLU A 131 -19.14 2.16 -10.14
N ASP A 132 -18.35 2.25 -11.21
CA ASP A 132 -18.70 1.71 -12.53
C ASP A 132 -18.85 0.18 -12.53
N SER A 133 -18.26 -0.48 -11.53
CA SER A 133 -18.39 -1.92 -11.28
C SER A 133 -19.50 -2.27 -10.28
N GLY A 134 -20.31 -1.28 -9.86
CA GLY A 134 -21.47 -1.47 -8.99
C GLY A 134 -21.18 -1.50 -7.49
N TRP A 135 -19.98 -1.12 -7.06
CA TRP A 135 -19.65 -1.02 -5.64
C TRP A 135 -20.17 0.28 -5.01
N ASN A 136 -20.56 0.18 -3.74
CA ASN A 136 -20.70 1.38 -2.91
C ASN A 136 -19.31 1.92 -2.58
N THR A 137 -19.11 3.22 -2.79
CA THR A 137 -17.84 3.89 -2.57
C THR A 137 -17.97 4.99 -1.53
N ILE A 138 -16.91 5.19 -0.75
CA ILE A 138 -16.81 6.27 0.22
C ILE A 138 -15.47 6.97 0.04
N GLN A 139 -15.52 8.27 -0.21
CA GLN A 139 -14.31 9.08 -0.31
C GLN A 139 -13.69 9.29 1.06
N ILE A 140 -12.41 8.94 1.19
CA ILE A 140 -11.58 9.28 2.34
C ILE A 140 -11.04 10.71 2.14
N PRO A 141 -11.25 11.63 3.10
CA PRO A 141 -10.62 12.95 3.07
C PRO A 141 -9.10 12.82 3.00
N MET A 142 -8.47 13.54 2.08
CA MET A 142 -7.02 13.56 1.99
C MET A 142 -6.41 14.33 3.15
N GLU A 143 -5.45 13.71 3.84
CA GLU A 143 -4.59 14.36 4.82
C GLU A 143 -3.23 14.70 4.19
N ASP A 144 -2.83 15.97 4.27
CA ASP A 144 -1.49 16.49 3.91
C ASP A 144 -0.89 15.89 2.62
N ARG A 145 -1.63 16.03 1.51
CA ARG A 145 -1.28 15.44 0.20
C ARG A 145 0.08 15.89 -0.33
N GLU A 146 0.58 17.05 0.10
CA GLU A 146 1.89 17.55 -0.35
C GLU A 146 3.05 16.81 0.31
N ARG A 147 2.80 16.09 1.41
CA ARG A 147 3.82 15.37 2.17
C ARG A 147 3.63 13.86 2.11
N PHE A 148 2.39 13.37 2.08
CA PHE A 148 2.11 11.94 2.19
C PHE A 148 1.83 11.25 0.86
N GLU A 149 2.80 11.33 -0.05
CA GLU A 149 2.79 10.59 -1.31
C GLU A 149 3.97 9.63 -1.38
N GLY A 150 3.70 8.37 -1.73
CA GLY A 150 4.77 7.37 -1.81
C GLY A 150 5.93 7.77 -2.73
N TRP A 151 5.69 8.53 -3.81
CA TRP A 151 6.78 9.00 -4.68
C TRP A 151 7.70 10.00 -3.97
N ARG A 152 7.16 10.89 -3.13
CA ARG A 152 7.94 11.83 -2.33
C ARG A 152 8.76 11.10 -1.29
N VAL A 153 8.15 10.15 -0.59
CA VAL A 153 8.84 9.32 0.41
C VAL A 153 10.03 8.59 -0.22
N ARG A 154 9.83 7.96 -1.38
CA ARG A 154 10.91 7.27 -2.11
C ARG A 154 12.00 8.24 -2.56
N GLU A 155 11.63 9.41 -3.08
CA GLU A 155 12.60 10.39 -3.55
C GLU A 155 13.41 11.01 -2.42
N THR A 156 12.78 11.36 -1.31
CA THR A 156 13.47 11.82 -0.09
C THR A 156 14.49 10.78 0.36
N ALA A 157 14.07 9.52 0.52
CA ALA A 157 14.98 8.44 0.93
C ALA A 157 16.12 8.20 -0.07
N ARG A 158 15.83 8.28 -1.38
CA ARG A 158 16.83 8.11 -2.45
C ARG A 158 17.89 9.21 -2.45
N MET A 159 17.52 10.44 -2.10
CA MET A 159 18.43 11.60 -2.07
C MET A 159 19.29 11.66 -0.79
N MET A 160 19.03 10.81 0.22
CA MET A 160 19.81 10.80 1.45
C MET A 160 21.21 10.22 1.20
N SER A 161 22.25 11.03 1.40
CA SER A 161 23.64 10.56 1.41
C SER A 161 24.00 9.74 2.66
N THR A 162 23.20 9.86 3.72
CA THR A 162 23.38 9.22 5.02
C THR A 162 22.39 8.08 5.26
N ILE A 163 22.01 7.35 4.20
CA ILE A 163 21.01 6.26 4.28
C ILE A 163 21.45 5.10 5.19
N ASP A 164 22.74 4.99 5.48
CA ASP A 164 23.34 4.00 6.40
C ASP A 164 23.43 4.51 7.86
N ASP A 165 23.01 5.75 8.14
CA ASP A 165 22.95 6.32 9.50
C ASP A 165 21.49 6.26 10.03
N PRO A 166 21.18 5.34 10.97
CA PRO A 166 19.83 5.21 11.51
C PRO A 166 19.27 6.48 12.15
N GLU A 167 20.09 7.31 12.78
CA GLU A 167 19.62 8.53 13.44
C GLU A 167 19.22 9.58 12.40
N ALA A 168 20.06 9.77 11.38
CA ALA A 168 19.75 10.67 10.27
C ALA A 168 18.51 10.20 9.48
N VAL A 169 18.38 8.90 9.22
CA VAL A 169 17.21 8.30 8.58
C VAL A 169 15.94 8.57 9.37
N ARG A 170 15.98 8.39 10.70
CA ARG A 170 14.85 8.66 11.59
C ARG A 170 14.44 10.13 11.55
N GLU A 171 15.39 11.04 11.71
CA GLU A 171 15.11 12.49 11.68
C GLU A 171 14.39 12.91 10.39
N VAL A 172 14.84 12.39 9.24
CA VAL A 172 14.30 12.78 7.93
C VAL A 172 12.98 12.08 7.59
N LEU A 173 12.83 10.79 7.88
CA LEU A 173 11.71 9.99 7.40
C LEU A 173 10.57 9.80 8.40
N THR A 174 10.80 9.91 9.72
CA THR A 174 9.72 9.83 10.74
C THR A 174 8.57 10.82 10.51
N PRO A 175 8.76 12.03 9.95
CA PRO A 175 7.66 12.91 9.59
C PRO A 175 6.71 12.34 8.52
N THR A 176 7.12 11.33 7.74
CA THR A 176 6.33 10.77 6.63
C THR A 176 6.02 9.28 6.77
N ILE A 177 6.85 8.52 7.48
CA ILE A 177 6.68 7.08 7.74
C ILE A 177 6.40 6.87 9.24
N PRO A 178 5.44 6.01 9.63
CA PRO A 178 5.25 5.65 11.04
C PRO A 178 6.53 5.04 11.63
N GLU A 179 6.86 5.40 12.87
CA GLU A 179 8.12 5.01 13.51
C GLU A 179 8.35 3.48 13.50
N SER A 180 7.33 2.69 13.80
CA SER A 180 7.40 1.21 13.80
C SER A 180 7.77 0.64 12.42
N VAL A 181 7.27 1.25 11.35
CA VAL A 181 7.60 0.87 9.98
C VAL A 181 8.99 1.32 9.60
N LEU A 182 9.38 2.54 9.99
CA LEU A 182 10.71 3.05 9.69
C LEU A 182 11.80 2.21 10.37
N MET A 183 11.59 1.81 11.62
CA MET A 183 12.50 0.92 12.32
C MET A 183 12.62 -0.44 11.62
N LEU A 184 11.51 -1.05 11.20
CA LEU A 184 11.54 -2.26 10.37
C LEU A 184 12.39 -2.07 9.11
N MET A 185 12.20 -0.93 8.42
CA MET A 185 12.91 -0.64 7.17
C MET A 185 14.41 -0.43 7.38
N ILE A 186 14.81 0.16 8.50
CA ILE A 186 16.22 0.32 8.90
C ILE A 186 16.82 -1.05 9.22
N ASP A 187 16.17 -1.83 10.07
CA ASP A 187 16.66 -3.13 10.55
C ASP A 187 16.89 -4.12 9.40
N ASN A 188 16.04 -4.08 8.36
CA ASN A 188 16.14 -4.94 7.18
C ASN A 188 16.86 -4.28 5.98
N GLN A 189 17.45 -3.10 6.17
CA GLN A 189 18.13 -2.34 5.11
C GLN A 189 17.28 -2.11 3.85
N TYR A 190 15.96 -2.01 4.02
CA TYR A 190 14.98 -1.86 2.93
C TYR A 190 15.17 -0.57 2.14
N LEU A 191 15.75 0.47 2.74
CA LEU A 191 16.00 1.76 2.08
C LEU A 191 17.26 1.73 1.19
N ARG A 192 18.25 0.90 1.51
CA ARG A 192 19.56 0.87 0.84
C ARG A 192 19.46 0.57 -0.66
N ARG A 193 18.48 -0.25 -1.06
CA ARG A 193 18.25 -0.60 -2.47
C ARG A 193 17.87 0.59 -3.34
N LEU A 194 17.25 1.63 -2.77
CA LEU A 194 16.84 2.83 -3.53
C LEU A 194 18.03 3.55 -4.15
N ALA A 195 19.19 3.54 -3.49
CA ALA A 195 20.42 4.15 -3.99
C ALA A 195 20.93 3.48 -5.28
N PHE A 196 20.60 2.21 -5.50
CA PHE A 196 21.08 1.41 -6.64
C PHE A 196 20.02 1.20 -7.73
N MET A 197 18.79 1.66 -7.52
CA MET A 197 17.67 1.46 -8.46
C MET A 197 17.56 2.57 -9.52
N GLY A 198 18.44 3.59 -9.50
CA GLY A 198 18.55 4.59 -10.56
C GLY A 198 19.00 3.97 -11.89
N GLU A 199 18.32 4.34 -12.98
CA GLU A 199 18.76 4.02 -14.35
C GLU A 199 20.24 4.39 -14.52
N GLY A 200 20.94 3.57 -15.31
CA GLY A 200 22.38 3.62 -15.51
C GLY A 200 22.92 5.05 -15.58
N GLY A 201 23.97 5.30 -14.78
CA GLY A 201 24.74 6.53 -14.88
C GLY A 201 25.11 6.81 -16.34
N GLU A 202 25.23 8.09 -16.68
CA GLU A 202 25.65 8.51 -18.01
C GLU A 202 26.85 7.66 -18.47
N PRO A 203 26.86 7.18 -19.73
CA PRO A 203 28.07 6.58 -20.25
C PRO A 203 29.14 7.66 -20.21
N VAL A 204 30.12 7.49 -19.34
CA VAL A 204 31.35 8.28 -19.37
C VAL A 204 32.03 7.97 -20.71
N GLY A 205 31.83 8.88 -21.66
CA GLY A 205 32.61 9.00 -22.89
C GLY A 205 33.83 9.87 -22.69
#